data_AF-A0A2E8S429-F1
#
_entry.id   AF-A0A2E8S429-F1
#
_cell.length_a   1.000
_cell.length_b   1.000
_cell.length_c   1.000
_cell.angle_alpha   90.00
_cell.angle_beta   90.00
_cell.angle_gamma   90.00
#
_symmetry.space_group_name_H-M   'P 1'
#
loop_
_entity.id
_entity.type
_entity.pdbx_description
1 polymer ?
#
loop_
_entity_poly.entity_id
_entity_poly.type
_entity_poly.pdbx_seq_one_letter_code
_entity_poly.pdbx_strand_id
1 'polypeptide(L)'
;MKCLLRYSVLYQLTPLLIALLLLGCGSSTPADQTPDTPIDLEQSDTVDTDSCATELCSSCPDPCEGETPVCDEANQVCVSCMSDEDCSANEHCELTNNICLSCVLHSHCPSESPFCLLPDGICAGCLTDNDCPTESPVCNPETRLCESCTADEDCTLTGIAQTCNTESGACVECLSSTNCESPTPYCDEGFCKDCEELSICADPTPICNIETGSCAECVVAGDCPPEKGMCNLELRCVECMFDSHCIDPALPYCVPALGECGECLFDNFCSDPDKPICDVETGLCVAPEPEPGEECISNADCSDPDKPICDVETGLCVAPEPEPGVA
;
A
#
# COMPACT_ATOMS: atom_id res chain seq x y z
N MET A 1 27.64 57.95 -14.20
CA MET A 1 26.84 58.05 -15.45
C MET A 1 26.75 56.65 -16.03
N LYS A 2 25.63 56.03 -16.42
CA LYS A 2 24.16 56.26 -16.30
C LYS A 2 23.57 54.86 -15.93
N CYS A 3 22.61 54.65 -15.01
CA CYS A 3 21.25 55.20 -14.86
C CYS A 3 20.20 54.55 -15.79
N LEU A 4 19.12 54.05 -15.16
CA LEU A 4 17.78 53.65 -15.68
C LEU A 4 17.61 52.19 -16.18
N LEU A 5 16.74 51.34 -15.58
CA LEU A 5 15.24 51.32 -15.48
C LEU A 5 14.58 50.69 -16.76
N ARG A 6 13.47 49.92 -16.76
CA ARG A 6 12.29 49.79 -15.84
C ARG A 6 11.38 48.57 -16.17
N TYR A 7 10.63 48.08 -15.17
CA TYR A 7 9.22 47.55 -15.21
C TYR A 7 8.94 46.28 -16.05
N SER A 8 7.90 45.46 -15.78
CA SER A 8 6.66 45.59 -14.98
C SER A 8 6.30 44.20 -14.37
N VAL A 9 5.24 43.89 -13.62
CA VAL A 9 3.93 44.52 -13.27
C VAL A 9 3.63 44.26 -11.76
N LEU A 10 2.52 44.77 -11.23
CA LEU A 10 1.92 44.42 -9.92
C LEU A 10 0.51 43.85 -10.10
N TYR A 11 0.06 42.90 -9.26
CA TYR A 11 -1.30 42.93 -8.65
C TYR A 11 -1.56 41.83 -7.59
N GLN A 12 -2.13 42.27 -6.44
CA GLN A 12 -2.99 41.54 -5.47
C GLN A 12 -2.28 40.57 -4.48
N LEU A 13 -2.43 40.61 -3.14
CA LEU A 13 -3.26 41.43 -2.21
C LEU A 13 -2.50 41.76 -0.90
N THR A 14 -2.90 42.86 -0.24
CA THR A 14 -2.77 43.13 1.21
C THR A 14 -4.13 43.71 1.66
N PRO A 15 -4.65 43.53 2.90
CA PRO A 15 -3.96 43.98 4.13
C PRO A 15 -4.23 43.20 5.44
N LEU A 16 -3.33 43.31 6.44
CA LEU A 16 -3.73 43.56 7.84
C LEU A 16 -2.56 44.12 8.69
N LEU A 17 -2.89 45.15 9.49
CA LEU A 17 -2.19 45.76 10.63
C LEU A 17 -0.65 45.91 10.65
N ILE A 18 -0.22 47.18 10.48
CA ILE A 18 0.95 47.75 11.16
C ILE A 18 0.48 48.43 12.45
N ALA A 19 1.07 48.11 13.60
CA ALA A 19 0.95 48.91 14.82
C ALA A 19 2.14 48.72 15.79
N LEU A 20 2.90 49.82 15.97
CA LEU A 20 3.32 50.37 17.27
C LEU A 20 4.26 49.57 18.20
N LEU A 21 5.54 49.99 18.29
CA LEU A 21 6.02 50.89 19.37
C LEU A 21 7.53 51.21 19.26
N LEU A 22 7.86 52.50 19.45
CA LEU A 22 9.19 53.02 19.76
C LEU A 22 9.07 53.96 20.97
N LEU A 23 10.20 54.26 21.61
CA LEU A 23 10.47 55.36 22.57
C LEU A 23 10.13 55.15 24.06
N GLY A 24 11.19 54.89 24.84
CA GLY A 24 11.40 55.46 26.18
C GLY A 24 12.79 56.14 26.18
N CYS A 25 12.95 57.30 26.81
CA CYS A 25 14.06 58.22 26.54
C CYS A 25 14.67 58.87 27.80
N GLY A 26 15.98 59.16 27.74
CA GLY A 26 16.69 60.20 28.51
C GLY A 26 17.56 59.74 29.68
N SER A 27 18.52 60.52 30.20
CA SER A 27 19.27 61.67 29.62
C SER A 27 20.19 62.29 30.68
N SER A 28 21.51 62.43 30.43
CA SER A 28 22.35 63.52 30.97
C SER A 28 23.78 63.46 30.40
N THR A 29 24.43 64.62 30.30
CA THR A 29 25.75 64.83 29.66
C THR A 29 26.73 65.48 30.68
N PRO A 30 27.91 66.07 30.34
CA PRO A 30 29.18 65.47 30.73
C PRO A 30 30.14 66.42 31.48
N ALA A 31 31.41 66.00 31.58
CA ALA A 31 32.63 66.75 31.92
C ALA A 31 32.94 66.99 33.42
N ASP A 32 34.12 66.50 33.83
CA ASP A 32 35.11 67.34 34.50
C ASP A 32 36.54 66.92 34.09
N GLN A 33 37.53 67.77 34.34
CA GLN A 33 38.88 67.74 33.75
C GLN A 33 39.97 67.21 34.71
N THR A 34 40.97 66.57 34.10
CA THR A 34 42.41 66.45 34.44
C THR A 34 42.94 67.24 35.66
N PRO A 35 43.95 66.71 36.39
CA PRO A 35 45.33 66.98 35.95
C PRO A 35 46.34 65.83 36.10
N ASP A 36 47.30 65.79 35.17
CA ASP A 36 48.54 65.00 35.23
C ASP A 36 49.46 65.43 36.37
N THR A 37 50.36 64.52 36.81
CA THR A 37 51.78 64.80 37.20
C THR A 37 52.53 63.44 37.38
N PRO A 38 53.87 63.38 37.21
CA PRO A 38 54.44 62.31 36.36
C PRO A 38 55.73 61.62 36.88
N ILE A 39 56.30 60.72 36.05
CA ILE A 39 57.67 60.14 36.10
C ILE A 39 57.85 59.08 37.21
N ASP A 40 58.18 57.82 36.92
CA ASP A 40 59.55 57.40 36.54
C ASP A 40 59.66 56.14 35.67
N LEU A 41 60.83 55.97 35.04
CA LEU A 41 61.22 54.75 34.34
C LEU A 41 61.83 53.73 35.30
N GLU A 42 61.58 52.43 35.12
CA GLU A 42 62.60 51.41 34.81
C GLU A 42 62.02 49.97 34.88
N GLN A 43 62.32 49.19 33.84
CA GLN A 43 62.47 47.72 33.80
C GLN A 43 61.52 46.81 34.63
N SER A 44 60.61 46.15 33.92
CA SER A 44 60.75 44.68 33.79
C SER A 44 60.25 44.22 32.42
N ASP A 45 61.19 44.07 31.48
CA ASP A 45 60.94 43.30 30.26
C ASP A 45 60.65 41.84 30.64
N THR A 46 59.45 41.36 30.31
CA THR A 46 59.23 40.16 29.49
C THR A 46 57.73 39.99 29.29
N VAL A 47 57.24 40.47 28.14
CA VAL A 47 56.12 39.80 27.48
C VAL A 47 56.70 38.47 26.99
N ASP A 48 56.27 37.35 27.59
CA ASP A 48 56.71 36.02 27.16
C ASP A 48 55.97 35.62 25.87
N THR A 49 56.35 36.28 24.77
CA THR A 49 55.91 35.98 23.41
C THR A 49 56.74 34.87 22.76
N ASP A 50 57.56 34.12 23.51
CA ASP A 50 58.38 33.05 22.94
C ASP A 50 58.69 31.90 23.92
N SER A 51 57.75 30.96 24.06
CA SER A 51 58.01 29.64 24.69
C SER A 51 57.80 28.46 23.73
N CYS A 52 58.00 28.68 22.43
CA CYS A 52 58.02 27.63 21.40
C CYS A 52 59.16 27.80 20.38
N ALA A 53 60.33 28.28 20.83
CA ALA A 53 61.51 28.50 19.99
C ALA A 53 62.67 27.51 20.21
N THR A 54 62.39 26.22 20.48
CA THR A 54 63.20 25.05 20.03
C THR A 54 62.57 23.73 20.49
N GLU A 55 62.09 22.93 19.53
CA GLU A 55 61.51 21.58 19.67
C GLU A 55 60.27 21.44 20.60
N LEU A 56 59.16 20.94 20.02
CA LEU A 56 57.89 20.61 20.67
C LEU A 56 57.08 21.80 21.23
N CYS A 57 56.49 22.59 20.33
CA CYS A 57 55.22 23.24 20.64
C CYS A 57 54.13 22.16 20.57
N SER A 58 53.31 22.02 21.62
CA SER A 58 52.30 20.95 21.72
C SER A 58 51.31 20.98 20.56
N SER A 59 50.96 19.79 20.07
CA SER A 59 50.14 19.50 18.88
C SER A 59 48.68 19.96 18.98
N CYS A 60 48.24 20.40 20.15
CA CYS A 60 47.00 21.11 20.40
C CYS A 60 47.24 22.21 21.45
N PRO A 61 46.49 23.34 21.41
CA PRO A 61 46.57 24.37 22.44
C PRO A 61 45.90 23.89 23.73
N ASP A 62 46.68 23.86 24.82
CA ASP A 62 46.27 23.37 26.16
C ASP A 62 45.85 21.87 26.18
N PRO A 63 45.74 21.23 27.37
CA PRO A 63 45.12 19.90 27.44
C PRO A 63 43.68 19.97 26.91
N CYS A 64 43.35 19.10 25.96
CA CYS A 64 41.99 18.91 25.49
C CYS A 64 41.10 18.44 26.66
N GLU A 65 40.04 19.20 26.98
CA GLU A 65 39.16 18.97 28.14
C GLU A 65 37.67 18.99 27.71
N GLY A 66 36.79 18.44 28.55
CA GLY A 66 35.35 18.42 28.30
C GLY A 66 34.92 17.33 27.31
N GLU A 67 34.00 17.66 26.40
CA GLU A 67 33.44 16.73 25.40
C GLU A 67 34.38 16.45 24.21
N THR A 68 35.54 17.11 24.17
CA THR A 68 36.61 16.86 23.20
C THR A 68 37.96 16.62 23.90
N PRO A 69 38.20 15.45 24.52
CA PRO A 69 39.42 15.20 25.30
C PRO A 69 40.63 14.71 24.47
N VAL A 70 40.45 14.42 23.17
CA VAL A 70 41.49 13.83 22.32
C VAL A 70 42.09 14.88 21.39
N CYS A 71 43.41 14.88 21.21
CA CYS A 71 44.10 15.77 20.28
C CYS A 71 44.36 15.08 18.93
N ASP A 72 43.72 15.56 17.85
CA ASP A 72 44.11 15.20 16.49
C ASP A 72 45.36 16.00 16.09
N GLU A 73 46.53 15.39 16.23
CA GLU A 73 47.81 16.02 15.88
C GLU A 73 47.96 16.33 14.39
N ALA A 74 47.23 15.64 13.50
CA ALA A 74 47.33 15.86 12.06
C ALA A 74 46.58 17.13 11.63
N ASN A 75 45.43 17.40 12.26
CA ASN A 75 44.61 18.58 12.00
C ASN A 75 44.76 19.70 13.04
N GLN A 76 45.53 19.46 14.13
CA GLN A 76 45.80 20.40 15.23
C GLN A 76 44.51 20.89 15.93
N VAL A 77 43.59 19.96 16.22
CA VAL A 77 42.26 20.25 16.77
C VAL A 77 41.87 19.23 17.83
N CYS A 78 41.22 19.67 18.91
CA CYS A 78 40.62 18.75 19.88
C CYS A 78 39.33 18.14 19.30
N VAL A 79 39.20 16.83 19.43
CA VAL A 79 38.08 16.00 18.96
C VAL A 79 37.57 15.13 20.11
N SER A 80 36.40 14.48 19.95
CA SER A 80 35.92 13.59 21.01
C SER A 80 36.65 12.24 21.01
N CYS A 81 37.06 11.75 19.84
CA CYS A 81 37.73 10.47 19.68
C CYS A 81 38.62 10.41 18.42
N MET A 82 39.56 9.46 18.40
CA MET A 82 40.22 8.97 17.19
C MET A 82 40.09 7.45 17.03
N SER A 83 39.53 6.78 18.04
CA SER A 83 39.30 5.34 18.12
C SER A 83 38.16 5.04 19.11
N ASP A 84 37.61 3.82 19.07
CA ASP A 84 36.61 3.37 20.04
C ASP A 84 37.14 3.34 21.49
N GLU A 85 38.46 3.32 21.69
CA GLU A 85 39.08 3.34 23.02
C GLU A 85 38.98 4.71 23.73
N ASP A 86 38.67 5.77 22.98
CA ASP A 86 38.51 7.14 23.48
C ASP A 86 37.08 7.43 23.95
N CYS A 87 36.10 6.63 23.54
CA CYS A 87 34.68 6.83 23.82
C CYS A 87 34.20 6.14 25.10
N SER A 88 32.98 6.45 25.56
CA SER A 88 32.39 5.80 26.73
C SER A 88 32.01 4.34 26.44
N ALA A 89 31.68 3.58 27.49
CA ALA A 89 31.18 2.23 27.31
C ALA A 89 29.87 2.20 26.49
N ASN A 90 29.86 1.43 25.40
CA ASN A 90 28.81 1.35 24.37
C ASN A 90 28.71 2.57 23.44
N GLU A 91 29.79 3.34 23.30
CA GLU A 91 29.98 4.32 22.23
C GLU A 91 31.11 3.88 21.30
N HIS A 92 31.08 4.38 20.06
CA HIS A 92 32.02 4.06 18.98
C HIS A 92 32.41 5.34 18.25
N CYS A 93 33.63 5.39 17.73
CA CYS A 93 34.17 6.58 17.09
C CYS A 93 33.82 6.67 15.61
N GLU A 94 33.11 7.72 15.22
CA GLU A 94 32.85 8.06 13.82
C GLU A 94 34.04 8.86 13.25
N LEU A 95 34.86 8.20 12.43
CA LEU A 95 36.15 8.73 11.96
C LEU A 95 36.06 9.84 10.89
N THR A 96 34.86 10.20 10.39
CA THR A 96 34.69 11.30 9.43
C THR A 96 34.60 12.65 10.14
N ASN A 97 33.91 12.69 11.28
CA ASN A 97 33.71 13.90 12.09
C ASN A 97 34.44 13.85 13.46
N ASN A 98 35.05 12.71 13.79
CA ASN A 98 35.74 12.43 15.05
C ASN A 98 34.83 12.62 16.28
N ILE A 99 33.60 12.11 16.17
CA ILE A 99 32.56 12.15 17.21
C ILE A 99 32.24 10.75 17.75
N CYS A 100 32.07 10.63 19.06
CA CYS A 100 31.57 9.43 19.71
C CYS A 100 30.06 9.34 19.49
N LEU A 101 29.61 8.22 18.95
CA LEU A 101 28.20 7.91 18.70
C LEU A 101 27.82 6.59 19.38
N SER A 102 26.55 6.38 19.70
CA SER A 102 26.11 5.09 20.25
C SER A 102 26.30 3.94 19.24
N CYS A 103 26.29 4.24 17.94
CA CYS A 103 26.61 3.28 16.90
C CYS A 103 27.25 3.95 15.67
N VAL A 104 28.04 3.16 14.93
CA VAL A 104 28.49 3.47 13.55
C VAL A 104 28.19 2.31 12.59
N LEU A 105 27.71 1.18 13.11
CA LEU A 105 27.35 -0.05 12.41
C LEU A 105 26.15 -0.71 13.12
N HIS A 106 25.34 -1.47 12.37
CA HIS A 106 24.22 -2.25 12.92
C HIS A 106 24.65 -3.20 14.05
N SER A 107 25.84 -3.79 13.94
CA SER A 107 26.40 -4.70 14.94
C SER A 107 26.78 -4.06 16.28
N HIS A 108 26.73 -2.74 16.40
CA HIS A 108 26.98 -2.02 17.66
C HIS A 108 25.70 -1.85 18.49
N CYS A 109 24.54 -2.02 17.85
CA CYS A 109 23.24 -1.89 18.48
C CYS A 109 22.76 -3.20 19.12
N PRO A 110 21.92 -3.14 20.18
CA PRO A 110 21.33 -4.31 20.79
C PRO A 110 20.23 -4.94 19.91
N SER A 111 19.81 -6.16 20.23
CA SER A 111 18.76 -6.90 19.51
C SER A 111 17.42 -6.15 19.41
N GLU A 112 17.11 -5.33 20.41
CA GLU A 112 15.84 -4.58 20.50
C GLU A 112 15.84 -3.31 19.63
N SER A 113 17.01 -2.88 19.12
CA SER A 113 17.14 -1.72 18.24
C SER A 113 18.27 -1.88 17.23
N PRO A 114 18.24 -2.94 16.37
CA PRO A 114 19.41 -3.43 15.64
C PRO A 114 19.88 -2.52 14.49
N PHE A 115 19.15 -1.46 14.17
CA PHE A 115 19.49 -0.54 13.09
C PHE A 115 20.23 0.69 13.63
N CYS A 116 21.19 1.20 12.87
CA CYS A 116 22.02 2.34 13.25
C CYS A 116 21.72 3.48 12.29
N LEU A 117 21.10 4.54 12.79
CA LEU A 117 20.71 5.69 11.98
C LEU A 117 21.89 6.62 11.79
N LEU A 118 22.50 6.57 10.61
CA LEU A 118 23.52 7.54 10.19
C LEU A 118 22.84 8.75 9.50
N PRO A 119 23.31 9.98 9.74
CA PRO A 119 24.53 10.34 10.47
C PRO A 119 24.35 10.51 12.00
N ASP A 120 23.13 10.40 12.54
CA ASP A 120 22.83 10.76 13.93
C ASP A 120 23.46 9.82 14.97
N GLY A 121 23.83 8.59 14.59
CA GLY A 121 24.56 7.63 15.43
C GLY A 121 23.72 6.94 16.50
N ILE A 122 22.39 6.91 16.30
CA ILE A 122 21.41 6.41 17.26
C ILE A 122 20.87 5.05 16.81
N CYS A 123 20.73 4.12 17.74
CA CYS A 123 20.13 2.81 17.49
C CYS A 123 18.60 2.90 17.42
N ALA A 124 18.00 2.25 16.42
CA ALA A 124 16.58 2.27 16.08
C ALA A 124 15.98 0.87 16.01
N GLY A 125 14.71 0.74 16.41
CA GLY A 125 13.93 -0.49 16.33
C GLY A 125 13.70 -0.97 14.90
N CYS A 126 13.48 -0.03 13.97
CA CYS A 126 13.09 -0.31 12.60
C CYS A 126 13.51 0.80 11.61
N LEU A 127 13.57 0.46 10.33
CA LEU A 127 13.69 1.43 9.23
C LEU A 127 12.40 1.51 8.40
N THR A 128 11.69 0.38 8.31
CA THR A 128 10.45 0.12 7.57
C THR A 128 9.59 -0.89 8.33
N ASP A 129 8.31 -1.01 7.98
CA ASP A 129 7.37 -1.95 8.60
C ASP A 129 7.86 -3.42 8.53
N ASN A 130 8.58 -3.78 7.47
CA ASN A 130 9.15 -5.13 7.29
C ASN A 130 10.23 -5.50 8.33
N ASP A 131 10.77 -4.51 9.06
CA ASP A 131 11.74 -4.73 10.13
C ASP A 131 11.06 -5.06 11.47
N CYS A 132 9.74 -4.89 11.56
CA CYS A 132 8.95 -5.04 12.77
C CYS A 132 8.31 -6.44 12.92
N PRO A 133 8.07 -6.91 14.16
CA PRO A 133 7.37 -8.17 14.42
C PRO A 133 5.85 -8.02 14.19
N THR A 134 5.17 -9.15 13.99
CA THR A 134 3.71 -9.20 13.73
C THR A 134 2.85 -8.54 14.82
N GLU A 135 3.31 -8.57 16.07
CA GLU A 135 2.62 -7.99 17.24
C GLU A 135 2.69 -6.45 17.31
N SER A 136 3.64 -5.85 16.62
CA SER A 136 3.78 -4.38 16.53
C SER A 136 4.31 -4.03 15.13
N PRO A 137 3.51 -4.22 14.08
CA PRO A 137 3.98 -4.31 12.70
C PRO A 137 4.31 -2.97 12.04
N VAL A 138 4.00 -1.84 12.70
CA VAL A 138 4.15 -0.50 12.11
C VAL A 138 5.47 0.13 12.55
N CYS A 139 6.31 0.54 11.61
CA CYS A 139 7.51 1.30 11.92
C CYS A 139 7.20 2.80 11.96
N ASN A 140 7.11 3.38 13.15
CA ASN A 140 6.84 4.80 13.29
C ASN A 140 8.06 5.63 12.81
N PRO A 141 7.91 6.51 11.80
CA PRO A 141 9.04 7.21 11.19
C PRO A 141 9.64 8.32 12.07
N GLU A 142 8.90 8.79 13.08
CA GLU A 142 9.36 9.81 14.03
C GLU A 142 10.05 9.17 15.24
N THR A 143 9.44 8.15 15.85
CA THR A 143 9.97 7.50 17.07
C THR A 143 11.03 6.43 16.76
N ARG A 144 11.00 5.87 15.53
CA ARG A 144 11.88 4.78 15.08
C ARG A 144 11.74 3.50 15.90
N LEU A 145 10.53 3.29 16.41
CA LEU A 145 10.10 2.12 17.16
C LEU A 145 8.97 1.41 16.42
N CYS A 146 8.86 0.11 16.68
CA CYS A 146 7.76 -0.72 16.21
C CYS A 146 6.52 -0.50 17.10
N GLU A 147 5.38 -0.18 16.49
CA GLU A 147 4.13 0.18 17.13
C GLU A 147 2.99 -0.73 16.62
N SER A 148 1.93 -0.88 17.42
CA SER A 148 0.74 -1.66 17.07
C SER A 148 -0.01 -1.06 15.89
N CYS A 149 -0.63 -1.89 15.05
CA CYS A 149 -1.58 -1.43 14.05
C CYS A 149 -2.81 -0.78 14.73
N THR A 150 -3.45 0.15 14.02
CA THR A 150 -4.66 0.86 14.44
C THR A 150 -5.78 0.79 13.41
N ALA A 151 -5.44 0.56 12.14
CA ALA A 151 -6.37 0.35 11.02
C ALA A 151 -5.80 -0.64 10.00
N ASP A 152 -6.62 -1.13 9.08
CA ASP A 152 -6.21 -2.11 8.06
C ASP A 152 -5.15 -1.55 7.11
N GLU A 153 -5.14 -0.24 6.89
CA GLU A 153 -4.13 0.48 6.10
C GLU A 153 -2.71 0.43 6.71
N ASP A 154 -2.59 0.10 8.00
CA ASP A 154 -1.30 -0.13 8.66
C ASP A 154 -0.72 -1.52 8.29
N CYS A 155 -1.57 -2.46 7.85
CA CYS A 155 -1.20 -3.83 7.52
C CYS A 155 -0.81 -3.99 6.04
N THR A 156 0.26 -3.29 5.63
CA THR A 156 0.78 -3.35 4.24
C THR A 156 1.81 -4.46 3.99
N LEU A 157 2.13 -5.26 5.03
CA LEU A 157 3.12 -6.32 4.97
C LEU A 157 2.74 -7.39 3.94
N THR A 158 3.57 -7.53 2.91
CA THR A 158 3.28 -8.40 1.76
C THR A 158 3.25 -9.88 2.16
N GLY A 159 2.06 -10.48 2.10
CA GLY A 159 1.89 -11.94 2.08
C GLY A 159 1.53 -12.63 3.39
N ILE A 160 1.12 -11.90 4.44
CA ILE A 160 0.66 -12.51 5.72
C ILE A 160 -0.55 -11.83 6.39
N ALA A 161 -0.85 -10.56 6.11
CA ALA A 161 -1.95 -9.87 6.77
C ALA A 161 -2.46 -8.67 5.97
N GLN A 162 -3.77 -8.47 5.92
CA GLN A 162 -4.44 -7.29 5.34
C GLN A 162 -5.41 -6.63 6.32
N THR A 163 -5.50 -7.12 7.56
CA THR A 163 -6.50 -6.67 8.54
C THR A 163 -5.84 -6.45 9.89
N CYS A 164 -6.13 -5.31 10.51
CA CYS A 164 -5.65 -4.99 11.84
C CYS A 164 -6.59 -5.54 12.91
N ASN A 165 -6.09 -6.46 13.74
CA ASN A 165 -6.80 -6.81 14.96
C ASN A 165 -6.59 -5.70 16.00
N THR A 166 -7.51 -4.73 16.02
CA THR A 166 -7.47 -3.58 16.96
C THR A 166 -7.58 -3.95 18.44
N GLU A 167 -7.89 -5.20 18.81
CA GLU A 167 -7.85 -5.68 20.20
C GLU A 167 -6.45 -6.13 20.63
N SER A 168 -5.69 -6.78 19.73
CA SER A 168 -4.29 -7.19 20.00
C SER A 168 -3.24 -6.18 19.55
N GLY A 169 -3.56 -5.33 18.57
CA GLY A 169 -2.61 -4.44 17.90
C GLY A 169 -1.78 -5.12 16.80
N ALA A 170 -2.08 -6.37 16.48
CA ALA A 170 -1.36 -7.19 15.50
C ALA A 170 -2.06 -7.21 14.13
N CYS A 171 -1.26 -7.26 13.07
CA CYS A 171 -1.78 -7.51 11.72
C CYS A 171 -2.03 -9.02 11.53
N VAL A 172 -3.26 -9.36 11.13
CA VAL A 172 -3.74 -10.73 10.95
C VAL A 172 -4.24 -10.94 9.51
N GLU A 173 -4.28 -12.20 9.08
CA GLU A 173 -4.86 -12.59 7.80
C GLU A 173 -6.40 -12.51 7.86
N CYS A 174 -6.98 -12.82 9.01
CA CYS A 174 -8.42 -12.88 9.21
C CYS A 174 -8.86 -12.48 10.62
N LEU A 175 -10.05 -11.89 10.72
CA LEU A 175 -10.80 -11.74 11.99
C LEU A 175 -11.95 -12.75 12.09
N SER A 176 -12.36 -13.32 10.96
CA SER A 176 -13.36 -14.38 10.84
C SER A 176 -13.17 -15.14 9.53
N SER A 177 -13.80 -16.31 9.37
CA SER A 177 -13.71 -17.11 8.14
C SER A 177 -14.18 -16.38 6.88
N THR A 178 -14.92 -15.27 6.98
CA THR A 178 -15.32 -14.46 5.80
C THR A 178 -14.19 -13.60 5.24
N ASN A 179 -13.05 -13.50 5.93
CA ASN A 179 -11.82 -12.90 5.42
C ASN A 179 -10.98 -13.91 4.63
N CYS A 180 -11.29 -15.21 4.72
CA CYS A 180 -10.54 -16.29 4.11
C CYS A 180 -11.19 -16.78 2.82
N GLU A 181 -10.37 -17.07 1.82
CA GLU A 181 -10.80 -17.66 0.54
C GLU A 181 -10.27 -19.11 0.40
N SER A 182 -10.78 -19.85 -0.58
CA SER A 182 -10.26 -21.18 -0.92
C SER A 182 -8.82 -21.07 -1.44
N PRO A 183 -7.86 -21.92 -1.00
CA PRO A 183 -8.06 -23.23 -0.38
C PRO A 183 -8.10 -23.25 1.15
N THR A 184 -7.83 -22.14 1.84
CA THR A 184 -7.71 -22.03 3.31
C THR A 184 -8.89 -21.26 3.95
N PRO A 185 -10.15 -21.69 3.81
CA PRO A 185 -11.35 -20.91 4.12
C PRO A 185 -11.65 -20.75 5.63
N TYR A 186 -10.85 -21.34 6.52
CA TYR A 186 -11.15 -21.38 7.95
C TYR A 186 -10.22 -20.44 8.73
N CYS A 187 -10.79 -19.42 9.40
CA CYS A 187 -9.99 -18.52 10.24
C CYS A 187 -9.77 -19.11 11.64
N ASP A 188 -8.51 -19.27 12.04
CA ASP A 188 -8.14 -19.73 13.37
C ASP A 188 -6.85 -19.03 13.87
N GLU A 189 -6.92 -18.49 15.09
CA GLU A 189 -5.85 -17.68 15.71
C GLU A 189 -5.32 -16.51 14.84
N GLY A 190 -6.15 -15.97 13.94
CA GLY A 190 -5.78 -14.86 13.05
C GLY A 190 -5.16 -15.27 11.71
N PHE A 191 -5.07 -16.58 11.44
CA PHE A 191 -4.54 -17.14 10.18
C PHE A 191 -5.63 -17.92 9.44
N CYS A 192 -5.62 -17.84 8.11
CA CYS A 192 -6.46 -18.67 7.26
C CYS A 192 -5.82 -20.06 7.13
N LYS A 193 -6.59 -21.09 7.49
CA LYS A 193 -6.17 -22.50 7.52
C LYS A 193 -7.12 -23.35 6.68
N ASP A 194 -6.65 -24.54 6.34
CA ASP A 194 -7.47 -25.61 5.79
C ASP A 194 -8.61 -25.96 6.78
N CYS A 195 -9.70 -26.50 6.27
CA CYS A 195 -10.79 -27.02 7.08
C CYS A 195 -10.44 -28.42 7.63
N GLU A 196 -10.81 -28.67 8.89
CA GLU A 196 -10.69 -29.98 9.56
C GLU A 196 -12.07 -30.52 9.99
N GLU A 197 -12.10 -31.67 10.65
CA GLU A 197 -13.30 -32.46 11.03
C GLU A 197 -14.34 -31.70 11.91
N LEU A 198 -13.99 -30.50 12.39
CA LEU A 198 -14.87 -29.60 13.17
C LEU A 198 -14.90 -28.15 12.65
N SER A 199 -14.23 -27.83 11.53
CA SER A 199 -14.20 -26.48 10.97
C SER A 199 -15.56 -26.11 10.38
N ILE A 200 -16.06 -24.92 10.75
CA ILE A 200 -17.30 -24.39 10.21
C ILE A 200 -16.98 -23.69 8.88
N CYS A 201 -17.09 -24.45 7.80
CA CYS A 201 -17.24 -23.91 6.46
C CYS A 201 -18.52 -23.04 6.37
N ALA A 202 -18.47 -21.96 5.58
CA ALA A 202 -19.59 -21.04 5.39
C ALA A 202 -20.25 -21.20 4.01
N ASP A 203 -21.48 -20.72 3.86
CA ASP A 203 -22.15 -20.63 2.56
C ASP A 203 -21.31 -19.79 1.57
N PRO A 204 -21.24 -20.17 0.28
CA PRO A 204 -22.02 -21.22 -0.39
C PRO A 204 -21.40 -22.62 -0.36
N THR A 205 -20.30 -22.84 0.38
CA THR A 205 -19.58 -24.12 0.42
C THR A 205 -19.50 -24.66 1.84
N PRO A 206 -20.60 -25.17 2.44
CA PRO A 206 -20.70 -25.46 3.86
C PRO A 206 -20.05 -26.79 4.32
N ILE A 207 -19.39 -27.54 3.43
CA ILE A 207 -18.88 -28.89 3.74
C ILE A 207 -17.37 -28.94 3.61
N CYS A 208 -16.69 -29.48 4.62
CA CYS A 208 -15.25 -29.67 4.57
C CYS A 208 -14.87 -30.96 3.82
N ASN A 209 -14.06 -30.84 2.76
CA ASN A 209 -13.37 -31.98 2.17
C ASN A 209 -12.09 -32.28 2.96
N ILE A 210 -12.17 -33.24 3.88
CA ILE A 210 -11.05 -33.66 4.73
C ILE A 210 -9.87 -34.30 3.99
N GLU A 211 -10.00 -34.66 2.70
CA GLU A 211 -8.89 -35.18 1.90
C GLU A 211 -8.07 -34.03 1.27
N THR A 212 -8.72 -32.90 0.96
CA THR A 212 -8.05 -31.73 0.33
C THR A 212 -7.87 -30.54 1.27
N GLY A 213 -8.48 -30.55 2.46
CA GLY A 213 -8.49 -29.43 3.40
C GLY A 213 -9.38 -28.25 2.97
N SER A 214 -10.18 -28.39 1.92
CA SER A 214 -10.92 -27.28 1.31
C SER A 214 -12.42 -27.36 1.56
N CYS A 215 -13.07 -26.21 1.75
CA CYS A 215 -14.53 -26.16 1.78
C CYS A 215 -15.12 -26.36 0.37
N ALA A 216 -16.22 -27.10 0.32
CA ALA A 216 -16.93 -27.55 -0.85
C ALA A 216 -18.45 -27.37 -0.67
N GLU A 217 -19.20 -27.38 -1.77
CA GLU A 217 -20.67 -27.47 -1.70
C GLU A 217 -21.09 -28.89 -1.32
N CYS A 218 -20.33 -29.89 -1.78
CA CYS A 218 -20.54 -31.31 -1.51
C CYS A 218 -19.23 -32.11 -1.58
N VAL A 219 -19.22 -33.28 -0.94
CA VAL A 219 -18.22 -34.35 -1.16
C VAL A 219 -18.87 -35.65 -1.61
N VAL A 220 -20.17 -35.83 -1.36
CA VAL A 220 -21.01 -36.92 -1.86
C VAL A 220 -22.36 -36.42 -2.34
N ALA A 221 -23.01 -37.16 -3.24
CA ALA A 221 -24.34 -36.81 -3.76
C ALA A 221 -25.43 -36.60 -2.68
N GLY A 222 -25.28 -37.23 -1.51
CA GLY A 222 -26.21 -37.08 -0.38
C GLY A 222 -26.10 -35.77 0.39
N ASP A 223 -25.07 -34.97 0.12
CA ASP A 223 -24.89 -33.63 0.70
C ASP A 223 -25.78 -32.58 0.02
N CYS A 224 -26.10 -32.82 -1.26
CA CYS A 224 -26.78 -31.87 -2.10
C CYS A 224 -28.30 -31.82 -1.89
N PRO A 225 -28.95 -30.68 -2.17
CA PRO A 225 -30.39 -30.56 -2.12
C PRO A 225 -31.05 -31.44 -3.21
N PRO A 226 -32.31 -31.87 -3.05
CA PRO A 226 -32.97 -32.80 -3.98
C PRO A 226 -33.04 -32.32 -5.44
N GLU A 227 -33.06 -31.01 -5.68
CA GLU A 227 -33.05 -30.39 -7.00
C GLU A 227 -31.69 -30.51 -7.71
N LYS A 228 -30.60 -30.65 -6.94
CA LYS A 228 -29.22 -30.76 -7.43
C LYS A 228 -28.50 -31.96 -6.84
N GLY A 229 -29.19 -33.10 -6.75
CA GLY A 229 -28.80 -34.29 -5.98
C GLY A 229 -27.56 -35.07 -6.45
N MET A 230 -26.61 -34.41 -7.13
CA MET A 230 -25.36 -34.97 -7.60
C MET A 230 -24.19 -34.06 -7.21
N CYS A 231 -23.07 -34.68 -6.80
CA CYS A 231 -21.83 -33.95 -6.57
C CYS A 231 -20.86 -34.21 -7.74
N ASN A 232 -20.39 -33.15 -8.41
CA ASN A 232 -19.44 -33.27 -9.52
C ASN A 232 -17.97 -33.34 -9.03
N LEU A 233 -17.02 -33.42 -9.97
CA LEU A 233 -15.59 -33.51 -9.64
C LEU A 233 -15.01 -32.18 -9.15
N GLU A 234 -15.67 -31.08 -9.49
CA GLU A 234 -15.41 -29.72 -9.03
C GLU A 234 -16.04 -29.43 -7.65
N LEU A 235 -16.59 -30.45 -6.97
CA LEU A 235 -17.18 -30.40 -5.64
C LEU A 235 -18.37 -29.43 -5.50
N ARG A 236 -19.15 -29.33 -6.59
CA ARG A 236 -20.39 -28.55 -6.70
C ARG A 236 -21.62 -29.46 -6.83
N CYS A 237 -22.75 -28.97 -6.33
CA CYS A 237 -24.02 -29.63 -6.51
C CYS A 237 -24.60 -29.30 -7.89
N VAL A 238 -24.93 -30.34 -8.65
CA VAL A 238 -25.44 -30.27 -10.01
C VAL A 238 -26.71 -31.12 -10.14
N GLU A 239 -27.63 -30.73 -11.01
CA GLU A 239 -28.82 -31.54 -11.33
C GLU A 239 -28.41 -32.81 -12.08
N CYS A 240 -27.42 -32.70 -12.97
CA CYS A 240 -27.03 -33.78 -13.87
C CYS A 240 -25.51 -33.91 -14.03
N MET A 241 -25.11 -35.08 -14.52
CA MET A 241 -23.73 -35.38 -14.97
C MET A 241 -23.71 -36.15 -16.30
N PHE A 242 -24.82 -36.82 -16.63
CA PHE A 242 -25.07 -37.53 -17.88
C PHE A 242 -26.54 -37.35 -18.24
N ASP A 243 -26.88 -37.42 -19.52
CA ASP A 243 -28.27 -37.27 -20.03
C ASP A 243 -29.26 -38.21 -19.34
N SER A 244 -28.83 -39.39 -18.87
CA SER A 244 -29.68 -40.34 -18.15
C SER A 244 -30.20 -39.86 -16.80
N HIS A 245 -29.70 -38.74 -16.26
CA HIS A 245 -30.21 -38.10 -15.04
C HIS A 245 -31.33 -37.10 -15.36
N CYS A 246 -31.39 -36.62 -16.60
CA CYS A 246 -32.42 -35.71 -17.09
C CYS A 246 -33.68 -36.49 -17.47
N ILE A 247 -34.61 -36.58 -16.51
CA ILE A 247 -35.84 -37.38 -16.65
C ILE A 247 -37.02 -36.59 -17.25
N ASP A 248 -36.92 -35.26 -17.37
CA ASP A 248 -37.94 -34.45 -18.05
C ASP A 248 -37.79 -34.60 -19.57
N PRO A 249 -38.81 -35.09 -20.31
CA PRO A 249 -38.76 -35.17 -21.76
C PRO A 249 -38.61 -33.83 -22.48
N ALA A 250 -38.86 -32.68 -21.81
CA ALA A 250 -38.62 -31.35 -22.35
C ALA A 250 -37.16 -30.91 -22.21
N LEU A 251 -36.43 -31.41 -21.21
CA LEU A 251 -35.03 -31.08 -20.93
C LEU A 251 -34.17 -32.36 -20.87
N PRO A 252 -34.03 -33.13 -21.98
CA PRO A 252 -33.49 -34.49 -21.92
C PRO A 252 -31.96 -34.59 -21.94
N TYR A 253 -31.22 -33.48 -22.06
CA TYR A 253 -29.75 -33.48 -22.16
C TYR A 253 -29.10 -32.82 -20.95
N CYS A 254 -27.95 -33.32 -20.53
CA CYS A 254 -27.19 -32.69 -19.45
C CYS A 254 -26.21 -31.65 -20.00
N VAL A 255 -26.42 -30.37 -19.69
CA VAL A 255 -25.61 -29.25 -20.20
C VAL A 255 -24.31 -29.15 -19.38
N PRO A 256 -23.13 -29.52 -19.92
CA PRO A 256 -21.93 -29.69 -19.08
C PRO A 256 -21.38 -28.39 -18.50
N ALA A 257 -21.69 -27.25 -19.11
CA ALA A 257 -21.28 -25.92 -18.63
C ALA A 257 -22.06 -25.46 -17.39
N LEU A 258 -23.30 -25.93 -17.23
CA LEU A 258 -24.20 -25.56 -16.13
C LEU A 258 -24.30 -26.65 -15.05
N GLY A 259 -24.19 -27.93 -15.45
CA GLY A 259 -24.60 -29.06 -14.61
C GLY A 259 -26.12 -29.16 -14.44
N GLU A 260 -26.88 -28.56 -15.37
CA GLU A 260 -28.34 -28.49 -15.37
C GLU A 260 -28.91 -29.14 -16.64
N CYS A 261 -30.15 -29.62 -16.58
CA CYS A 261 -30.80 -30.27 -17.70
C CYS A 261 -31.35 -29.23 -18.72
N GLY A 262 -31.07 -29.46 -20.00
CA GLY A 262 -31.36 -28.54 -21.11
C GLY A 262 -32.12 -29.20 -22.27
N GLU A 263 -32.68 -28.34 -23.13
CA GLU A 263 -33.39 -28.73 -24.36
C GLU A 263 -32.44 -29.28 -25.43
N CYS A 264 -31.18 -28.83 -25.43
CA CYS A 264 -30.20 -29.13 -26.49
C CYS A 264 -28.74 -29.10 -26.01
N LEU A 265 -27.86 -29.63 -26.86
CA LEU A 265 -26.38 -29.48 -26.77
C LEU A 265 -25.76 -28.98 -28.09
N PHE A 266 -26.48 -29.14 -29.19
CA PHE A 266 -26.11 -28.75 -30.56
C PHE A 266 -27.40 -28.48 -31.35
N ASP A 267 -27.33 -27.63 -32.38
CA ASP A 267 -28.47 -27.19 -33.20
C ASP A 267 -29.36 -28.34 -33.70
N ASN A 268 -28.77 -29.49 -34.04
CA ASN A 268 -29.50 -30.64 -34.58
C ASN A 268 -30.39 -31.37 -33.55
N PHE A 269 -30.36 -30.97 -32.28
CA PHE A 269 -31.30 -31.43 -31.25
C PHE A 269 -32.54 -30.51 -31.17
N CYS A 270 -32.44 -29.27 -31.65
CA CYS A 270 -33.56 -28.36 -31.79
C CYS A 270 -34.46 -28.78 -32.96
N SER A 271 -35.64 -29.31 -32.61
CA SER A 271 -36.63 -29.81 -33.58
C SER A 271 -37.72 -28.79 -33.95
N ASP A 272 -37.75 -27.65 -33.26
CA ASP A 272 -38.67 -26.55 -33.52
C ASP A 272 -38.09 -25.68 -34.66
N PRO A 273 -38.78 -25.54 -35.81
CA PRO A 273 -38.28 -24.73 -36.93
C PRO A 273 -38.21 -23.23 -36.60
N ASP A 274 -38.97 -22.74 -35.62
CA ASP A 274 -38.92 -21.34 -35.18
C ASP A 274 -37.76 -21.09 -34.20
N LYS A 275 -37.16 -22.16 -33.65
CA LYS A 275 -36.03 -22.14 -32.71
C LYS A 275 -34.96 -23.19 -33.07
N PRO A 276 -34.27 -23.06 -34.22
CA PRO A 276 -33.39 -24.12 -34.74
C PRO A 276 -31.96 -24.07 -34.20
N ILE A 277 -31.59 -23.06 -33.40
CA ILE A 277 -30.23 -22.86 -32.88
C ILE A 277 -30.17 -23.30 -31.43
N CYS A 278 -29.11 -24.01 -31.04
CA CYS A 278 -28.85 -24.32 -29.64
C CYS A 278 -27.95 -23.26 -29.01
N ASP A 279 -28.46 -22.52 -28.02
CA ASP A 279 -27.61 -21.74 -27.14
C ASP A 279 -26.91 -22.70 -26.16
N VAL A 280 -25.60 -22.88 -26.34
CA VAL A 280 -24.78 -23.80 -25.52
C VAL A 280 -24.42 -23.26 -24.15
N GLU A 281 -24.64 -21.95 -23.88
CA GLU A 281 -24.45 -21.36 -22.57
C GLU A 281 -25.68 -21.55 -21.67
N THR A 282 -26.89 -21.48 -22.24
CA THR A 282 -28.15 -21.71 -21.50
C THR A 282 -28.75 -23.11 -21.67
N GLY A 283 -28.32 -23.87 -22.68
CA GLY A 283 -28.89 -25.19 -23.02
C GLY A 283 -30.27 -25.15 -23.68
N LEU A 284 -30.70 -23.98 -24.16
CA LEU A 284 -32.04 -23.75 -24.70
C LEU A 284 -32.04 -23.65 -26.23
N CYS A 285 -33.11 -24.10 -26.86
CA CYS A 285 -33.34 -23.84 -28.28
C CYS A 285 -33.87 -22.41 -28.47
N VAL A 286 -33.12 -21.62 -29.24
CA VAL A 286 -33.38 -20.20 -29.51
C VAL A 286 -33.70 -19.97 -30.98
N ALA A 287 -34.49 -18.92 -31.23
CA ALA A 287 -34.67 -18.40 -32.58
C ALA A 287 -33.33 -17.85 -33.11
N PRO A 288 -33.13 -17.76 -34.43
CA PRO A 288 -32.02 -16.99 -34.96
C PRO A 288 -32.09 -15.56 -34.44
N GLU A 289 -30.94 -14.97 -34.08
CA GLU A 289 -30.90 -13.52 -33.86
C GLU A 289 -31.44 -12.81 -35.11
N PRO A 290 -32.34 -11.83 -34.98
CA PRO A 290 -32.85 -11.08 -36.14
C PRO A 290 -31.65 -10.46 -36.86
N GLU A 291 -31.55 -10.64 -38.18
CA GLU A 291 -30.37 -10.15 -38.90
C GLU A 291 -30.26 -8.62 -38.74
N PRO A 292 -29.03 -8.05 -38.63
CA PRO A 292 -28.84 -6.62 -38.48
C PRO A 292 -29.55 -5.82 -39.59
N GLY A 293 -30.65 -5.15 -39.22
CA GLY A 293 -31.53 -4.43 -40.15
C GLY A 293 -32.85 -5.14 -40.50
N GLU A 294 -33.25 -6.19 -39.77
CA GLU A 294 -34.67 -6.61 -39.69
C GLU A 294 -35.46 -5.85 -38.63
N GLU A 295 -34.83 -5.46 -37.51
CA GLU A 295 -35.39 -4.51 -36.53
C GLU A 295 -35.03 -3.06 -36.89
N CYS A 296 -35.92 -2.11 -36.57
CA CYS A 296 -35.75 -0.72 -36.94
C CYS A 296 -36.48 0.27 -36.01
N ILE A 297 -35.94 1.50 -35.96
CA ILE A 297 -36.62 2.68 -35.40
C ILE A 297 -36.95 3.68 -36.54
N SER A 298 -36.26 3.53 -37.67
CA SER A 298 -36.37 4.35 -38.87
C SER A 298 -35.99 3.55 -40.12
N ASN A 299 -36.39 4.01 -41.30
CA ASN A 299 -36.00 3.37 -42.58
C ASN A 299 -34.48 3.36 -42.84
N ALA A 300 -33.67 4.07 -42.05
CA ALA A 300 -32.22 4.06 -42.19
C ALA A 300 -31.57 2.82 -41.55
N ASP A 301 -32.31 2.11 -40.69
CA ASP A 301 -31.86 0.89 -40.02
C ASP A 301 -32.06 -0.34 -40.94
N CYS A 302 -33.07 -0.28 -41.83
CA CYS A 302 -33.39 -1.32 -42.81
C CYS A 302 -32.33 -1.42 -43.92
N SER A 303 -31.47 -2.44 -43.83
CA SER A 303 -30.38 -2.67 -44.77
C SER A 303 -30.72 -3.63 -45.93
N ASP A 304 -31.83 -4.37 -45.81
CA ASP A 304 -32.34 -5.26 -46.86
C ASP A 304 -33.04 -4.43 -47.97
N PRO A 305 -32.57 -4.49 -49.24
CA PRO A 305 -33.21 -3.76 -50.35
C PRO A 305 -34.62 -4.25 -50.71
N ASP A 306 -35.00 -5.48 -50.33
CA ASP A 306 -36.35 -6.01 -50.52
C ASP A 306 -37.31 -5.59 -49.38
N LYS A 307 -36.77 -5.13 -48.23
CA LYS A 307 -37.51 -4.62 -47.06
C LYS A 307 -37.06 -3.21 -46.60
N PRO A 308 -37.08 -2.16 -47.45
CA PRO A 308 -36.44 -0.86 -47.15
C PRO A 308 -37.28 0.10 -46.27
N ILE A 309 -38.41 -0.34 -45.70
CA ILE A 309 -39.33 0.52 -44.95
C ILE A 309 -39.43 0.02 -43.52
N CYS A 310 -39.29 0.91 -42.54
CA CYS A 310 -39.53 0.57 -41.14
C CYS A 310 -41.02 0.70 -40.81
N ASP A 311 -41.65 -0.41 -40.40
CA ASP A 311 -42.94 -0.37 -39.73
C ASP A 311 -42.73 -0.05 -38.24
N VAL A 312 -43.04 1.19 -37.87
CA VAL A 312 -42.86 1.72 -36.51
C VAL A 312 -43.89 1.19 -35.50
N GLU A 313 -44.91 0.42 -35.91
CA GLU A 313 -45.84 -0.26 -35.00
C GLU A 313 -45.32 -1.65 -34.60
N THR A 314 -44.70 -2.37 -35.53
CA THR A 314 -44.07 -3.68 -35.25
C THR A 314 -42.59 -3.61 -34.88
N GLY A 315 -41.91 -2.49 -35.22
CA GLY A 315 -40.46 -2.33 -35.07
C GLY A 315 -39.65 -3.08 -36.12
N LEU A 316 -40.28 -3.52 -37.22
CA LEU A 316 -39.68 -4.40 -38.22
C LEU A 316 -39.59 -3.77 -39.60
N CYS A 317 -38.56 -4.17 -40.35
CA CYS A 317 -38.37 -3.80 -41.74
C CYS A 317 -39.30 -4.62 -42.66
N VAL A 318 -40.05 -3.93 -43.51
CA VAL A 318 -41.11 -4.50 -44.36
C VAL A 318 -40.92 -4.11 -45.83
N ALA A 319 -41.41 -4.98 -46.72
CA ALA A 319 -41.46 -4.71 -48.15
C ALA A 319 -42.49 -3.62 -48.48
N PRO A 320 -42.32 -2.84 -49.58
CA PRO A 320 -43.32 -1.87 -50.00
C PRO A 320 -44.62 -2.58 -50.42
N GLU A 321 -45.77 -2.11 -49.94
CA GLU A 321 -47.07 -2.65 -50.38
C GLU A 321 -47.20 -2.53 -51.91
N PRO A 322 -47.63 -3.58 -52.61
CA PRO A 322 -47.83 -3.52 -54.06
C PRO A 322 -48.95 -2.54 -54.40
N GLU A 323 -48.66 -1.52 -55.21
CA GLU A 323 -49.65 -0.50 -55.57
C GLU A 323 -50.91 -1.15 -56.17
N PRO A 324 -52.12 -0.83 -55.66
CA PRO A 324 -53.35 -1.45 -56.11
C PRO A 324 -53.78 -0.91 -57.49
N GLY A 325 -53.22 -1.44 -58.58
CA GLY A 325 -53.71 -1.10 -59.91
C GLY A 325 -52.88 -1.39 -61.16
N VAL A 326 -51.81 -2.20 -61.13
CA VAL A 326 -51.06 -2.56 -62.35
C VAL A 326 -51.23 -4.04 -62.68
N ALA A 327 -51.91 -4.31 -63.80
CA ALA A 327 -52.13 -5.62 -64.42
C ALA A 327 -51.73 -5.57 -65.90
#